data_AF-A0A358GIY4-F1
#
_entry.id   AF-A0A358GIY4-F1
#
_cell.length_a   1.000
_cell.length_b   1.000
_cell.length_c   1.000
_cell.angle_alpha   90.00
_cell.angle_beta   90.00
_cell.angle_gamma   90.00
#
_symmetry.space_group_name_H-M   'P 1'
#
loop_
_entity.id
_entity.type
_entity.pdbx_description
1 polymer ?
#
loop_
_entity_poly.entity_id
_entity_poly.type
_entity_poly.pdbx_seq_one_letter_code
_entity_poly.pdbx_strand_id
1 'polypeptide(L)'
;MRLFELLLFLSSIGLFALTILLKKGRRRIPVFVASGIATVVLVIHWTMEGYRVQLFFPYCITIIFAAISSYSYFKKNGPPRIPRFMLGSAYTTIAIMLVVTAGLMYAFPVFKLPEPTGEFKVGTQTFHLVDTNREEIFGKARGAKRELMVQVWYPVQTGSGKYAPFFPDTQILRYMSANYGLPGFTLQHLKYVSSHAYSGAEVSPAQNSYPLILANPGFGSSRFLHTSQAENLASHGYIVAVIDHTYNTFATEFPDGRITTSSTNDLFSPDHDYRTESRNRDKLGKVLTDDVTFTLDQFELIQSGQIPSHLKGRIDLGHVGVFGHSIGGATAYDAAYDPRVAVGIDLDGALYQLRDREGLQKPFLFMNSESEFERLKMVMDNHAYTEAELKRMGNTREWMDQVTEDKKVELERMRESVDSGGQFLYIENSEHLNFTDVQFISPIFKMLGITGKIASERANAVINAYMLDFFDMYLKNQGGVLMKGPDSRFPEVKFASPLL
;
A
#
# COMPACT_ATOMS: atom_id res chain seq x y z
N MET A 1 -11.74 -2.71 15.51
CA MET A 1 -13.12 -2.87 15.01
C MET A 1 -13.89 -1.60 15.33
N ARG A 2 -14.80 -1.18 14.45
CA ARG A 2 -15.62 0.01 14.70
C ARG A 2 -16.78 -0.36 15.63
N LEU A 3 -17.25 0.61 16.41
CA LEU A 3 -18.13 0.36 17.55
C LEU A 3 -19.49 -0.18 17.10
N PHE A 4 -20.15 0.48 16.14
CA PHE A 4 -21.50 0.09 15.73
C PHE A 4 -21.51 -1.17 14.85
N GLU A 5 -20.44 -1.46 14.10
CA GLU A 5 -20.22 -2.77 13.48
C GLU A 5 -20.24 -3.91 14.51
N LEU A 6 -19.48 -3.75 15.60
CA LEU A 6 -19.40 -4.74 16.67
C LEU A 6 -20.73 -4.88 17.38
N LEU A 7 -21.39 -3.77 17.70
CA LEU A 7 -22.72 -3.79 18.33
C LEU A 7 -23.77 -4.45 17.43
N LEU A 8 -23.74 -4.18 16.12
CA LEU A 8 -24.65 -4.81 15.16
C LEU A 8 -24.42 -6.33 15.10
N PHE A 9 -23.16 -6.76 15.02
CA PHE A 9 -22.81 -8.18 15.00
C PHE A 9 -23.22 -8.88 16.30
N LEU A 10 -22.91 -8.30 17.47
CA LEU A 10 -23.31 -8.82 18.78
C LEU A 10 -24.83 -8.83 18.95
N SER A 11 -25.55 -7.82 18.43
CA SER A 11 -27.01 -7.79 18.46
C SER A 11 -27.63 -8.92 17.62
N SER A 12 -26.99 -9.27 16.49
CA SER A 12 -27.41 -10.40 15.65
C SER A 12 -27.18 -11.75 16.35
N ILE A 13 -26.05 -11.91 17.06
CA ILE A 13 -25.79 -13.07 17.92
C ILE A 13 -26.82 -13.15 19.06
N GLY A 14 -27.09 -12.02 19.73
CA GLY A 14 -28.07 -11.94 20.82
C GLY A 14 -29.48 -12.29 20.37
N LEU A 15 -29.91 -11.78 19.22
CA LEU A 15 -31.18 -12.13 18.58
C LEU A 15 -31.27 -13.63 18.32
N PHE A 16 -30.23 -14.21 17.72
CA PHE A 16 -30.19 -15.63 17.44
C PHE A 16 -30.27 -16.46 18.73
N ALA A 17 -29.47 -16.12 19.74
CA ALA A 17 -29.47 -16.80 21.04
C ALA A 17 -30.84 -16.72 21.75
N LEU A 18 -31.48 -15.54 21.78
CA LEU A 18 -32.82 -15.37 22.37
C LEU A 18 -33.86 -16.28 21.72
N THR A 19 -33.75 -16.53 20.43
CA THR A 19 -34.72 -17.35 19.70
C THR A 19 -34.60 -18.84 19.99
N ILE A 20 -33.39 -19.30 20.33
CA ILE A 20 -33.07 -20.68 20.68
C ILE A 20 -33.34 -20.93 22.17
N LEU A 21 -32.87 -20.04 23.04
CA LEU A 21 -32.87 -20.24 24.49
C LEU A 21 -34.26 -20.03 25.12
N LEU A 22 -35.05 -19.09 24.60
CA LEU A 22 -36.37 -18.79 25.17
C LEU A 22 -37.45 -19.75 24.65
N LYS A 23 -38.22 -20.32 25.58
CA LYS A 23 -39.41 -21.13 25.26
C LYS A 23 -40.36 -20.33 24.36
N LYS A 24 -41.00 -21.02 23.41
CA LYS A 24 -41.85 -20.42 22.35
C LYS A 24 -42.90 -19.42 22.87
N GLY A 25 -43.48 -19.65 24.05
CA GLY A 25 -44.48 -18.75 24.67
C GLY A 25 -43.90 -17.51 25.34
N ARG A 26 -42.60 -17.49 25.68
CA ARG A 26 -41.92 -16.40 26.40
C ARG A 26 -41.04 -15.53 25.51
N ARG A 27 -40.77 -15.95 24.27
CA ARG A 27 -39.83 -15.27 23.38
C ARG A 27 -40.42 -14.10 22.57
N ARG A 28 -41.74 -13.97 22.47
CA ARG A 28 -42.41 -12.98 21.59
C ARG A 28 -42.01 -11.54 21.91
N ILE A 29 -42.14 -11.12 23.16
CA ILE A 29 -41.81 -9.75 23.59
C ILE A 29 -40.29 -9.51 23.57
N PRO A 30 -39.44 -10.37 24.16
CA PRO A 30 -37.99 -10.16 24.15
C PRO A 30 -37.39 -10.09 22.74
N VAL A 31 -37.82 -10.96 21.82
CA VAL A 31 -37.34 -10.95 20.43
C VAL A 31 -37.79 -9.68 19.70
N PHE A 32 -39.03 -9.21 19.93
CA PHE A 32 -39.51 -7.95 19.36
C PHE A 32 -38.67 -6.75 19.84
N VAL A 33 -38.47 -6.62 21.15
CA VAL A 33 -37.64 -5.54 21.73
C VAL A 33 -36.20 -5.62 21.22
N ALA A 34 -35.58 -6.80 21.26
CA ALA A 34 -34.22 -6.99 20.78
C ALA A 34 -34.08 -6.66 19.28
N SER A 35 -35.08 -7.00 18.46
CA SER A 35 -35.06 -6.68 17.02
C SER A 35 -35.25 -5.19 16.74
N GLY A 36 -36.01 -4.49 17.59
CA GLY A 36 -36.11 -3.04 17.56
C GLY A 36 -34.77 -2.38 17.87
N ILE A 37 -34.09 -2.83 18.93
CA ILE A 37 -32.75 -2.34 19.30
C ILE A 37 -31.74 -2.62 18.17
N ALA A 38 -31.70 -3.84 17.63
CA ALA A 38 -30.82 -4.18 16.53
C ALA A 38 -31.07 -3.33 15.27
N THR A 39 -32.34 -3.04 14.95
CA THR A 39 -32.71 -2.13 13.86
C THR A 39 -32.21 -0.72 14.11
N VAL A 40 -32.32 -0.20 15.34
CA VAL A 40 -31.77 1.12 15.70
C VAL A 40 -30.24 1.14 15.56
N VAL A 41 -29.55 0.10 16.04
CA VAL A 41 -28.10 -0.05 15.87
C VAL A 41 -27.71 -0.11 14.38
N LEU A 42 -28.47 -0.83 13.56
CA LEU A 42 -28.27 -0.89 12.10
C LEU A 42 -28.40 0.49 11.46
N VAL A 43 -29.43 1.26 11.81
CA VAL A 43 -29.64 2.62 11.30
C VAL A 43 -28.47 3.52 11.72
N ILE A 44 -28.06 3.48 12.98
CA ILE A 44 -26.92 4.27 13.48
C ILE A 44 -25.61 3.87 12.76
N HIS A 45 -25.38 2.56 12.58
CA HIS A 45 -24.22 2.08 11.85
C HIS A 45 -24.20 2.63 10.41
N TRP A 46 -25.31 2.53 9.67
CA TRP A 46 -25.37 3.05 8.30
C TRP A 46 -25.20 4.57 8.21
N THR A 47 -25.68 5.33 9.19
CA THR A 47 -25.55 6.79 9.18
C THR A 47 -24.18 7.28 9.67
N MET A 48 -23.54 6.59 10.62
CA MET A 48 -22.29 7.03 11.24
C MET A 48 -21.03 6.37 10.66
N GLU A 49 -21.10 5.07 10.39
CA GLU A 49 -19.94 4.27 9.95
C GLU A 49 -20.05 3.88 8.47
N GLY A 50 -21.24 3.94 7.88
CA GLY A 50 -21.49 3.60 6.50
C GLY A 50 -21.51 2.09 6.22
N TYR A 51 -22.09 1.74 5.07
CA TYR A 51 -22.30 0.35 4.66
C TYR A 51 -21.01 -0.42 4.38
N ARG A 52 -20.86 -1.59 5.01
CA ARG A 52 -19.76 -2.52 4.74
C ARG A 52 -20.26 -3.88 4.25
N VAL A 53 -19.76 -4.35 3.11
CA VAL A 53 -20.20 -5.60 2.45
C VAL A 53 -19.95 -6.84 3.32
N GLN A 54 -18.89 -6.83 4.14
CA GLN A 54 -18.57 -7.93 5.07
C GLN A 54 -19.67 -8.18 6.13
N LEU A 55 -20.56 -7.20 6.35
CA LEU A 55 -21.69 -7.28 7.29
C LEU A 55 -23.02 -7.58 6.60
N PHE A 56 -23.01 -8.02 5.34
CA PHE A 56 -24.22 -8.35 4.58
C PHE A 56 -25.18 -9.27 5.34
N PHE A 57 -24.69 -10.35 5.95
CA PHE A 57 -25.54 -11.27 6.69
C PHE A 57 -26.19 -10.64 7.94
N PRO A 58 -25.47 -9.94 8.84
CA PRO A 58 -26.09 -9.16 9.92
C PRO A 58 -27.19 -8.20 9.44
N TYR A 59 -27.03 -7.55 8.30
CA TYR A 59 -28.08 -6.69 7.74
C TYR A 59 -29.35 -7.49 7.42
N CYS A 60 -29.20 -8.59 6.68
CA CYS A 60 -30.32 -9.46 6.33
C CYS A 60 -31.00 -10.06 7.57
N ILE A 61 -30.20 -10.58 8.53
CA ILE A 61 -30.68 -11.13 9.79
C ILE A 61 -31.51 -10.07 10.53
N THR A 62 -30.97 -8.87 10.73
CA THR A 62 -31.65 -7.80 11.46
C THR A 62 -32.99 -7.42 10.81
N ILE A 63 -33.01 -7.22 9.48
CA ILE A 63 -34.22 -6.85 8.73
C ILE A 63 -35.28 -7.96 8.80
N ILE A 64 -34.87 -9.22 8.58
CA ILE A 64 -35.78 -10.38 8.62
C ILE A 64 -36.36 -10.56 10.04
N PHE A 65 -35.52 -10.45 11.07
CA PHE A 65 -35.98 -10.55 12.46
C PHE A 65 -36.94 -9.44 12.84
N ALA A 66 -36.67 -8.19 12.42
CA ALA A 66 -37.57 -7.06 12.64
C ALA A 66 -38.94 -7.27 11.96
N ALA A 67 -38.96 -7.78 10.72
CA ALA A 67 -40.19 -8.06 9.99
C ALA A 67 -41.01 -9.19 10.66
N ILE A 68 -40.36 -10.31 10.98
CA ILE A 68 -41.01 -11.48 11.62
C ILE A 68 -41.51 -11.14 13.02
N SER A 69 -40.69 -10.45 13.83
CA SER A 69 -41.05 -10.09 15.20
C SER A 69 -42.20 -9.09 15.24
N SER A 70 -42.20 -8.09 14.34
CA SER A 70 -43.28 -7.10 14.22
C SER A 70 -44.58 -7.76 13.79
N TYR A 71 -44.54 -8.57 12.73
CA TYR A 71 -45.71 -9.35 12.30
C TYR A 71 -46.24 -10.23 13.44
N SER A 72 -45.34 -10.94 14.14
CA SER A 72 -45.71 -11.77 15.26
C SER A 72 -46.27 -10.96 16.43
N TYR A 73 -45.81 -9.74 16.69
CA TYR A 73 -46.27 -8.89 17.79
C TYR A 73 -47.68 -8.34 17.53
N PHE A 74 -47.94 -7.83 16.33
CA PHE A 74 -49.21 -7.20 15.97
C PHE A 74 -50.31 -8.21 15.60
N LYS A 75 -49.97 -9.37 15.02
CA LYS A 75 -50.97 -10.41 14.70
C LYS A 75 -51.05 -11.44 15.83
N LYS A 76 -52.24 -11.60 16.43
CA LYS A 76 -52.51 -12.60 17.50
C LYS A 76 -52.59 -14.05 17.00
N ASN A 77 -52.69 -14.26 15.68
CA ASN A 77 -52.68 -15.60 15.09
C ASN A 77 -51.25 -16.13 15.08
N GLY A 78 -51.04 -17.29 15.72
CA GLY A 78 -49.72 -17.93 15.76
C GLY A 78 -49.18 -18.21 14.34
N PRO A 79 -47.85 -18.14 14.13
CA PRO A 79 -47.27 -18.46 12.84
C PRO A 79 -47.65 -19.88 12.40
N PRO A 80 -47.73 -20.16 11.08
CA PRO A 80 -47.99 -21.51 10.58
C PRO A 80 -47.01 -22.53 11.19
N ARG A 81 -47.44 -23.79 11.36
CA ARG A 81 -46.60 -24.84 11.93
C ARG A 81 -45.44 -25.14 10.97
N ILE A 82 -44.28 -24.56 11.23
CA ILE A 82 -43.04 -24.87 10.50
C ILE A 82 -42.52 -26.23 10.99
N PRO A 83 -42.21 -27.17 10.08
CA PRO A 83 -41.59 -28.45 10.43
C PRO A 83 -40.28 -28.25 11.21
N ARG A 84 -40.00 -29.12 12.20
CA ARG A 84 -38.81 -29.00 13.05
C ARG A 84 -37.50 -29.03 12.27
N PHE A 85 -37.43 -29.82 11.19
CA PHE A 85 -36.24 -29.90 10.35
C PHE A 85 -35.95 -28.59 9.62
N MET A 86 -36.98 -27.88 9.13
CA MET A 86 -36.83 -26.57 8.47
C MET A 86 -36.39 -25.49 9.46
N LEU A 87 -36.85 -25.58 10.72
CA LEU A 87 -36.41 -24.66 11.76
C LEU A 87 -34.95 -24.92 12.15
N GLY A 88 -34.56 -26.19 12.25
CA GLY A 88 -33.17 -26.59 12.49
C GLY A 88 -32.23 -26.12 11.38
N SER A 89 -32.62 -26.32 10.11
CA SER A 89 -31.81 -25.84 8.97
C SER A 89 -31.67 -24.32 8.98
N ALA A 90 -32.75 -23.57 9.24
CA ALA A 90 -32.70 -22.11 9.35
C ALA A 90 -31.74 -21.65 10.46
N TYR A 91 -31.74 -22.31 11.62
CA TYR A 91 -30.82 -21.99 12.71
C TYR A 91 -29.37 -22.31 12.36
N THR A 92 -29.11 -23.46 11.74
CA THR A 92 -27.76 -23.81 11.25
C THR A 92 -27.28 -22.79 10.22
N THR A 93 -28.13 -22.37 9.28
CA THR A 93 -27.79 -21.34 8.29
C THR A 93 -27.43 -20.01 8.96
N ILE A 94 -28.22 -19.54 9.93
CA ILE A 94 -27.90 -18.30 10.66
C ILE A 94 -26.58 -18.43 11.43
N ALA A 95 -26.33 -19.57 12.09
CA ALA A 95 -25.07 -19.81 12.79
C ALA A 95 -23.87 -19.75 11.83
N ILE A 96 -23.95 -20.41 10.68
CA ILE A 96 -22.91 -20.36 9.63
C ILE A 96 -22.71 -18.93 9.14
N MET A 97 -23.78 -18.20 8.84
CA MET A 97 -23.72 -16.81 8.40
C MET A 97 -22.99 -15.91 9.42
N LEU A 98 -23.25 -16.08 10.72
CA LEU A 98 -22.57 -15.32 11.77
C LEU A 98 -21.08 -15.70 11.89
N VAL A 99 -20.73 -16.98 11.77
CA VAL A 99 -19.32 -17.43 11.74
C VAL A 99 -18.58 -16.88 10.52
N VAL A 100 -19.21 -16.93 9.34
CA VAL A 100 -18.64 -16.36 8.10
C VAL A 100 -18.45 -14.85 8.26
N THR A 101 -19.42 -14.13 8.82
CA THR A 101 -19.26 -12.69 9.10
C THR A 101 -18.10 -12.42 10.05
N ALA A 102 -17.93 -13.18 11.14
CA ALA A 102 -16.78 -13.02 12.03
C ALA A 102 -15.45 -13.22 11.28
N GLY A 103 -15.38 -14.24 10.43
CA GLY A 103 -14.23 -14.49 9.55
C GLY A 103 -13.95 -13.33 8.59
N LEU A 104 -14.98 -12.80 7.91
CA LEU A 104 -14.84 -11.65 7.00
C LEU A 104 -14.43 -10.36 7.72
N MET A 105 -14.96 -10.13 8.93
CA MET A 105 -14.59 -8.96 9.74
C MET A 105 -13.13 -9.01 10.18
N TYR A 106 -12.64 -10.21 10.53
CA TYR A 106 -11.24 -10.45 10.86
C TYR A 106 -10.33 -10.32 9.62
N ALA A 107 -10.75 -10.90 8.49
CA ALA A 107 -10.00 -10.93 7.25
C ALA A 107 -9.84 -9.56 6.59
N PHE A 108 -10.81 -8.66 6.72
CA PHE A 108 -10.83 -7.39 5.98
C PHE A 108 -11.06 -6.20 6.91
N PRO A 109 -10.22 -6.00 7.95
CA PRO A 109 -10.49 -5.06 9.02
C PRO A 109 -10.46 -3.60 8.55
N VAL A 110 -11.23 -2.73 9.21
CA VAL A 110 -10.93 -1.29 9.17
C VAL A 110 -9.82 -1.05 10.19
N PHE A 111 -8.58 -1.12 9.72
CA PHE A 111 -7.37 -0.95 10.52
C PHE A 111 -7.04 0.54 10.74
N LYS A 112 -6.05 0.80 11.58
CA LYS A 112 -5.42 2.11 11.71
C LYS A 112 -4.03 2.02 11.11
N LEU A 113 -3.66 3.01 10.30
CA LEU A 113 -2.28 3.13 9.85
C LEU A 113 -1.35 3.37 11.06
N PRO A 114 -0.07 2.97 10.98
CA PRO A 114 0.92 3.29 12.00
C PRO A 114 0.98 4.80 12.26
N GLU A 115 1.05 5.19 13.53
CA GLU A 115 1.17 6.60 13.90
C GLU A 115 2.56 7.13 13.48
N PRO A 116 2.64 8.30 12.82
CA PRO A 116 3.92 8.97 12.55
C PRO A 116 4.65 9.28 13.85
N THR A 117 5.98 9.12 13.85
CA THR A 117 6.79 9.22 15.08
C THR A 117 7.49 10.56 15.28
N GLY A 118 7.41 11.47 14.30
CA GLY A 118 8.06 12.77 14.36
C GLY A 118 7.24 13.85 15.08
N GLU A 119 7.85 15.02 15.25
CA GLU A 119 7.27 16.13 16.01
C GLU A 119 6.16 16.90 15.25
N PHE A 120 6.21 16.87 13.92
CA PHE A 120 5.22 17.58 13.11
C PHE A 120 3.95 16.76 12.92
N LYS A 121 2.81 17.44 12.86
CA LYS A 121 1.61 16.87 12.23
C LYS A 121 1.82 16.87 10.71
N VAL A 122 0.99 16.11 10.01
CA VAL A 122 1.16 15.93 8.56
C VAL A 122 0.01 16.59 7.81
N GLY A 123 0.31 17.35 6.77
CA GLY A 123 -0.65 17.85 5.79
C GLY A 123 -0.57 17.04 4.51
N THR A 124 -1.63 17.04 3.71
CA THR A 124 -1.60 16.44 2.38
C THR A 124 -2.37 17.25 1.33
N GLN A 125 -1.85 17.23 0.10
CA GLN A 125 -2.49 17.78 -1.08
C GLN A 125 -2.15 16.91 -2.30
N THR A 126 -2.94 17.01 -3.36
CA THR A 126 -2.77 16.21 -4.58
C THR A 126 -2.67 17.11 -5.80
N PHE A 127 -1.76 16.80 -6.71
CA PHE A 127 -1.57 17.46 -7.99
C PHE A 127 -1.92 16.52 -9.14
N HIS A 128 -2.53 17.11 -10.17
CA HIS A 128 -2.64 16.52 -11.50
C HIS A 128 -1.67 17.26 -12.41
N LEU A 129 -0.62 16.57 -12.85
CA LEU A 129 0.47 17.13 -13.64
C LEU A 129 0.40 16.56 -15.05
N VAL A 130 0.58 17.42 -16.06
CA VAL A 130 0.52 17.03 -17.47
C VAL A 130 1.82 17.43 -18.15
N ASP A 131 2.57 16.45 -18.64
CA ASP A 131 3.77 16.67 -19.41
C ASP A 131 3.42 16.94 -20.88
N THR A 132 3.40 18.21 -21.26
CA THR A 132 3.06 18.63 -22.63
C THR A 132 4.09 18.20 -23.67
N ASN A 133 5.30 17.83 -23.25
CA ASN A 133 6.42 17.48 -24.12
C ASN A 133 6.49 15.98 -24.41
N ARG A 134 5.96 15.12 -23.53
CA ARG A 134 5.92 13.66 -23.74
C ARG A 134 4.54 13.17 -24.17
N GLU A 135 4.53 12.28 -25.16
CA GLU A 135 3.32 11.55 -25.54
C GLU A 135 3.08 10.38 -24.58
N GLU A 136 1.81 10.05 -24.38
CA GLU A 136 1.40 8.85 -23.67
C GLU A 136 1.42 7.64 -24.61
N ILE A 137 2.21 6.62 -24.27
CA ILE A 137 2.49 5.47 -25.14
C ILE A 137 1.83 4.16 -24.69
N PHE A 138 1.20 4.14 -23.51
CA PHE A 138 0.48 2.99 -22.96
C PHE A 138 -1.04 3.15 -23.05
N GLY A 139 -1.51 4.38 -23.22
CA GLY A 139 -2.91 4.70 -23.46
C GLY A 139 -3.38 4.41 -24.89
N LYS A 140 -4.69 4.29 -25.09
CA LYS A 140 -5.31 4.07 -26.42
C LYS A 140 -5.55 5.36 -27.21
N ALA A 141 -5.55 6.51 -26.53
CA ALA A 141 -5.87 7.79 -27.14
C ALA A 141 -4.65 8.34 -27.90
N ARG A 142 -4.79 8.51 -29.22
CA ARG A 142 -3.72 9.07 -30.06
C ARG A 142 -3.45 10.53 -29.69
N GLY A 143 -2.17 10.90 -29.60
CA GLY A 143 -1.74 12.26 -29.28
C GLY A 143 -2.00 12.69 -27.83
N ALA A 144 -2.43 11.76 -26.96
CA ALA A 144 -2.55 12.03 -25.54
C ALA A 144 -1.17 12.36 -24.96
N LYS A 145 -1.16 13.24 -23.96
CA LYS A 145 0.05 13.64 -23.23
C LYS A 145 0.22 12.79 -21.99
N ARG A 146 1.45 12.63 -21.53
CA ARG A 146 1.74 11.89 -20.30
C ARG A 146 1.19 12.68 -19.11
N GLU A 147 0.31 12.07 -18.33
CA GLU A 147 -0.30 12.67 -17.15
C GLU A 147 0.13 11.90 -15.90
N LEU A 148 0.25 12.57 -14.76
CA LEU A 148 0.59 11.97 -13.47
C LEU A 148 -0.31 12.52 -12.38
N MET A 149 -0.71 11.65 -11.46
CA MET A 149 -1.28 12.06 -10.17
C MET A 149 -0.18 11.98 -9.11
N VAL A 150 0.09 13.09 -8.42
CA VAL A 150 1.12 13.15 -7.38
C VAL A 150 0.47 13.57 -6.07
N GLN A 151 0.58 12.73 -5.05
CA GLN A 151 0.12 13.07 -3.70
C GLN A 151 1.31 13.46 -2.84
N VAL A 152 1.16 14.56 -2.11
CA VAL A 152 2.23 15.15 -1.31
C VAL A 152 1.85 15.15 0.15
N TRP A 153 2.79 14.78 1.01
CA TRP A 153 2.72 14.87 2.46
C TRP A 153 3.78 15.86 2.95
N TYR A 154 3.42 16.73 3.89
CA TYR A 154 4.32 17.80 4.34
C TYR A 154 4.10 18.17 5.82
N PRO A 155 5.07 18.83 6.47
CA PRO A 155 5.00 19.14 7.90
C PRO A 155 3.99 20.24 8.18
N VAL A 156 3.21 20.08 9.26
CA VAL A 156 2.19 21.02 9.74
C VAL A 156 2.37 21.25 11.24
N GLN A 157 2.26 22.50 11.69
CA GLN A 157 2.51 22.87 13.10
C GLN A 157 1.39 22.38 14.03
N THR A 158 0.14 22.62 13.65
CA THR A 158 -1.04 22.22 14.41
C THR A 158 -2.01 21.51 13.50
N GLY A 159 -2.44 20.32 13.89
CA GLY A 159 -3.49 19.60 13.18
C GLY A 159 -4.82 20.34 13.32
N SER A 160 -5.33 20.89 12.22
CA SER A 160 -6.66 21.48 12.17
C SER A 160 -7.48 20.81 11.06
N GLY A 161 -8.72 20.42 11.38
CA GLY A 161 -9.62 19.76 10.43
C GLY A 161 -9.72 18.24 10.64
N LYS A 162 -10.25 17.55 9.63
CA LYS A 162 -10.38 16.10 9.62
C LYS A 162 -9.17 15.48 8.92
N TYR A 163 -8.82 14.27 9.34
CA TYR A 163 -7.85 13.47 8.60
C TYR A 163 -8.36 13.14 7.20
N ALA A 164 -7.42 13.09 6.26
CA ALA A 164 -7.63 12.62 4.91
C ALA A 164 -7.92 11.10 4.94
N PRO A 165 -8.79 10.61 4.05
CA PRO A 165 -8.99 9.18 3.93
C PRO A 165 -7.74 8.52 3.33
N PHE A 166 -7.46 7.27 3.72
CA PHE A 166 -6.35 6.49 3.15
C PHE A 166 -6.54 6.26 1.65
N PHE A 167 -7.77 5.97 1.24
CA PHE A 167 -8.22 5.97 -0.14
C PHE A 167 -9.39 6.96 -0.29
N PRO A 168 -9.42 7.80 -1.34
CA PRO A 168 -10.59 8.63 -1.60
C PRO A 168 -11.85 7.77 -1.83
N ASP A 169 -13.04 8.38 -1.76
CA ASP A 169 -14.27 7.67 -2.10
C ASP A 169 -14.38 7.53 -3.62
N THR A 170 -13.77 6.46 -4.12
CA THR A 170 -13.59 6.21 -5.55
C THR A 170 -13.83 4.76 -5.91
N GLN A 171 -14.10 4.55 -7.20
CA GLN A 171 -14.29 3.24 -7.78
C GLN A 171 -12.96 2.47 -7.98
N ILE A 172 -11.79 3.07 -7.73
CA ILE A 172 -10.50 2.40 -8.02
C ILE A 172 -10.26 1.11 -7.21
N LEU A 173 -10.87 0.99 -6.02
CA LEU A 173 -10.72 -0.18 -5.13
C LEU A 173 -11.18 -1.51 -5.76
N ARG A 174 -12.07 -1.46 -6.77
CA ARG A 174 -12.47 -2.67 -7.51
C ARG A 174 -11.33 -3.21 -8.37
N TYR A 175 -10.52 -2.33 -8.96
CA TYR A 175 -9.38 -2.70 -9.77
C TYR A 175 -8.25 -3.20 -8.89
N MET A 176 -8.05 -2.58 -7.72
CA MET A 176 -7.14 -3.13 -6.71
C MET A 176 -7.53 -4.54 -6.29
N SER A 177 -8.82 -4.79 -6.03
CA SER A 177 -9.29 -6.14 -5.70
C SER A 177 -8.98 -7.13 -6.83
N ALA A 178 -9.27 -6.75 -8.08
CA ALA A 178 -8.98 -7.58 -9.25
C ALA A 178 -7.47 -7.82 -9.44
N ASN A 179 -6.62 -6.86 -9.11
CA ASN A 179 -5.16 -6.98 -9.16
C ASN A 179 -4.64 -8.08 -8.23
N TYR A 180 -5.34 -8.35 -7.12
CA TYR A 180 -5.06 -9.49 -6.22
C TYR A 180 -5.88 -10.75 -6.55
N GLY A 181 -6.57 -10.80 -7.70
CA GLY A 181 -7.42 -11.92 -8.08
C GLY A 181 -8.70 -12.05 -7.25
N LEU A 182 -9.11 -10.98 -6.55
CA LEU A 182 -10.29 -10.97 -5.68
C LEU A 182 -11.50 -10.32 -6.37
N PRO A 183 -12.74 -10.70 -5.99
CA PRO A 183 -13.94 -9.99 -6.45
C PRO A 183 -13.89 -8.49 -6.12
N GLY A 184 -14.37 -7.65 -7.03
CA GLY A 184 -14.25 -6.18 -6.97
C GLY A 184 -14.81 -5.49 -5.73
N PHE A 185 -15.63 -6.16 -4.93
CA PHE A 185 -16.18 -5.62 -3.68
C PHE A 185 -15.30 -5.88 -2.44
N THR A 186 -14.28 -6.74 -2.56
CA THR A 186 -13.56 -7.30 -1.40
C THR A 186 -12.78 -6.25 -0.62
N LEU A 187 -12.06 -5.37 -1.31
CA LEU A 187 -11.24 -4.32 -0.69
C LEU A 187 -11.97 -2.99 -0.49
N GLN A 188 -13.29 -2.92 -0.70
CA GLN A 188 -14.07 -1.69 -0.49
C GLN A 188 -14.05 -1.17 0.95
N HIS A 189 -13.66 -2.00 1.92
CA HIS A 189 -13.53 -1.59 3.31
C HIS A 189 -12.40 -0.56 3.53
N LEU A 190 -11.43 -0.47 2.61
CA LEU A 190 -10.29 0.46 2.71
C LEU A 190 -10.71 1.94 2.68
N LYS A 191 -11.85 2.28 2.07
CA LYS A 191 -12.39 3.65 2.10
C LYS A 191 -12.78 4.14 3.50
N TYR A 192 -12.88 3.22 4.47
CA TYR A 192 -13.16 3.54 5.87
C TYR A 192 -11.89 3.69 6.71
N VAL A 193 -10.72 3.46 6.14
CA VAL A 193 -9.43 3.67 6.79
C VAL A 193 -9.04 5.13 6.61
N SER A 194 -8.63 5.76 7.71
CA SER A 194 -8.12 7.13 7.72
C SER A 194 -6.59 7.10 7.70
N SER A 195 -5.99 8.09 7.04
CA SER A 195 -4.59 8.43 7.24
C SER A 195 -4.42 9.36 8.46
N HIS A 196 -3.19 9.78 8.75
CA HIS A 196 -2.85 10.74 9.80
C HIS A 196 -2.58 12.17 9.28
N ALA A 197 -2.86 12.41 8.00
CA ALA A 197 -2.64 13.69 7.33
C ALA A 197 -3.91 14.55 7.27
N TYR A 198 -3.76 15.87 7.39
CA TYR A 198 -4.85 16.84 7.24
C TYR A 198 -4.89 17.38 5.80
N SER A 199 -6.04 17.29 5.14
CA SER A 199 -6.19 17.82 3.78
C SER A 199 -6.10 19.34 3.74
N GLY A 200 -5.21 19.88 2.90
CA GLY A 200 -5.12 21.32 2.63
C GLY A 200 -4.69 22.18 3.83
N ALA A 201 -3.98 21.61 4.80
CA ALA A 201 -3.41 22.37 5.91
C ALA A 201 -2.25 23.26 5.45
N GLU A 202 -2.01 24.38 6.14
CA GLU A 202 -0.84 25.23 5.87
C GLU A 202 0.46 24.55 6.31
N VAL A 203 1.53 24.76 5.54
CA VAL A 203 2.86 24.22 5.86
C VAL A 203 3.39 24.85 7.14
N SER A 204 4.01 24.05 7.99
CA SER A 204 4.56 24.51 9.26
C SER A 204 5.62 25.61 9.07
N PRO A 205 5.49 26.77 9.74
CA PRO A 205 6.48 27.85 9.71
C PRO A 205 7.77 27.54 10.48
N ALA A 206 7.89 26.40 11.17
CA ALA A 206 9.00 26.08 12.06
C ALA A 206 10.39 26.07 11.38
N GLN A 207 10.45 25.76 10.09
CA GLN A 207 11.65 25.83 9.27
C GLN A 207 11.37 26.64 8.01
N ASN A 208 12.37 27.32 7.44
CA ASN A 208 12.20 28.13 6.23
C ASN A 208 11.73 27.28 5.03
N SER A 209 12.37 26.14 4.85
CA SER A 209 12.08 25.15 3.80
C SER A 209 12.36 23.74 4.32
N TYR A 210 11.83 22.73 3.63
CA TYR A 210 11.99 21.32 3.97
C TYR A 210 12.55 20.54 2.78
N PRO A 211 13.48 19.58 2.98
CA PRO A 211 13.99 18.73 1.90
C PRO A 211 12.87 17.94 1.23
N LEU A 212 13.03 17.70 -0.08
CA LEU A 212 12.06 16.98 -0.91
C LEU A 212 12.46 15.51 -1.04
N ILE A 213 11.50 14.60 -0.89
CA ILE A 213 11.65 13.18 -1.20
C ILE A 213 10.61 12.79 -2.26
N LEU A 214 11.07 12.26 -3.38
CA LEU A 214 10.19 11.67 -4.40
C LEU A 214 10.08 10.15 -4.17
N ALA A 215 8.87 9.62 -4.30
CA ALA A 215 8.55 8.23 -3.99
C ALA A 215 7.85 7.53 -5.16
N ASN A 216 8.35 6.35 -5.52
CA ASN A 216 7.90 5.59 -6.69
C ASN A 216 7.30 4.25 -6.27
N PRO A 217 5.98 4.04 -6.44
CA PRO A 217 5.33 2.77 -6.16
C PRO A 217 5.78 1.64 -7.11
N GLY A 218 5.63 0.40 -6.62
CA GLY A 218 5.86 -0.80 -7.43
C GLY A 218 4.85 -1.03 -8.55
N PHE A 219 5.10 -2.08 -9.34
CA PHE A 219 4.26 -2.48 -10.46
C PHE A 219 2.85 -2.86 -10.02
N GLY A 220 1.82 -2.27 -10.65
CA GLY A 220 0.43 -2.48 -10.25
C GLY A 220 0.06 -1.90 -8.87
N SER A 221 0.93 -1.09 -8.27
CA SER A 221 0.71 -0.41 -6.99
C SER A 221 0.02 0.95 -7.19
N SER A 222 0.08 1.83 -6.19
CA SER A 222 -0.34 3.23 -6.29
C SER A 222 0.28 4.06 -5.14
N ARG A 223 0.25 5.38 -5.28
CA ARG A 223 0.64 6.38 -4.28
C ARG A 223 0.02 6.16 -2.90
N PHE A 224 -1.16 5.53 -2.84
CA PHE A 224 -1.82 5.21 -1.58
C PHE A 224 -1.04 4.18 -0.75
N LEU A 225 -0.28 3.28 -1.37
CA LEU A 225 0.38 2.16 -0.68
C LEU A 225 1.74 2.51 -0.06
N HIS A 226 2.11 3.79 -0.05
CA HIS A 226 3.26 4.36 0.65
C HIS A 226 2.87 5.49 1.62
N THR A 227 1.62 5.49 2.09
CA THR A 227 1.10 6.53 2.98
C THR A 227 1.83 6.51 4.32
N SER A 228 2.08 5.34 4.91
CA SER A 228 2.77 5.27 6.21
C SER A 228 4.21 5.80 6.16
N GLN A 229 4.96 5.49 5.09
CA GLN A 229 6.31 6.02 4.90
C GLN A 229 6.29 7.53 4.68
N ALA A 230 5.38 8.01 3.81
CA ALA A 230 5.27 9.43 3.50
C ALA A 230 4.85 10.26 4.73
N GLU A 231 3.89 9.78 5.52
CA GLU A 231 3.47 10.44 6.76
C GLU A 231 4.57 10.41 7.82
N ASN A 232 5.29 9.30 7.97
CA ASN A 232 6.39 9.23 8.93
C ASN A 232 7.51 10.19 8.55
N LEU A 233 7.98 10.20 7.30
CA LEU A 233 9.00 11.14 6.84
C LEU A 233 8.53 12.60 6.94
N ALA A 234 7.28 12.90 6.55
CA ALA A 234 6.74 14.25 6.67
C ALA A 234 6.67 14.74 8.13
N SER A 235 6.33 13.84 9.07
CA SER A 235 6.35 14.17 10.51
C SER A 235 7.74 14.51 11.04
N HIS A 236 8.81 14.13 10.33
CA HIS A 236 10.21 14.45 10.64
C HIS A 236 10.77 15.64 9.83
N GLY A 237 9.91 16.43 9.19
CA GLY A 237 10.34 17.65 8.49
C GLY A 237 10.81 17.40 7.06
N TYR A 238 10.15 16.50 6.33
CA TYR A 238 10.31 16.33 4.88
C TYR A 238 9.04 16.71 4.13
N ILE A 239 9.19 17.16 2.89
CA ILE A 239 8.09 17.13 1.92
C ILE A 239 8.26 15.84 1.12
N VAL A 240 7.24 14.97 1.12
CA VAL A 240 7.29 13.69 0.43
C VAL A 240 6.23 13.64 -0.65
N ALA A 241 6.61 13.37 -1.89
CA ALA A 241 5.70 13.31 -3.03
C ALA A 241 5.72 11.91 -3.65
N VAL A 242 4.57 11.22 -3.62
CA VAL A 242 4.42 9.87 -4.18
C VAL A 242 3.71 9.96 -5.53
N ILE A 243 4.30 9.34 -6.55
CA ILE A 243 3.88 9.47 -7.96
C ILE A 243 3.04 8.25 -8.37
N ASP A 244 1.81 8.48 -8.83
CA ASP A 244 1.09 7.48 -9.62
C ASP A 244 1.55 7.58 -11.08
N HIS A 245 2.40 6.64 -11.48
CA HIS A 245 2.80 6.45 -12.86
C HIS A 245 1.62 5.87 -13.66
N THR A 246 0.92 6.73 -14.41
CA THR A 246 -0.29 6.36 -15.15
C THR A 246 -0.05 5.11 -16.02
N TYR A 247 -1.03 4.20 -16.02
CA TYR A 247 -0.96 2.87 -16.66
C TYR A 247 0.00 1.85 -16.03
N ASN A 248 0.80 2.21 -15.02
CA ASN A 248 1.59 1.27 -14.22
C ASN A 248 0.95 0.96 -12.86
N THR A 249 -0.10 1.68 -12.48
CA THR A 249 -0.89 1.47 -11.26
C THR A 249 -2.05 0.49 -11.48
N PHE A 250 -2.59 -0.13 -10.42
CA PHE A 250 -3.85 -0.91 -10.56
C PHE A 250 -4.99 -0.06 -11.17
N ALA A 251 -5.09 1.22 -10.78
CA ALA A 251 -5.93 2.22 -11.40
C ALA A 251 -5.56 3.63 -10.92
N THR A 252 -5.70 4.62 -11.79
CA THR A 252 -5.53 6.04 -11.48
C THR A 252 -6.82 6.78 -11.85
N GLU A 253 -7.39 7.54 -10.92
CA GLU A 253 -8.51 8.45 -11.17
C GLU A 253 -8.01 9.89 -11.28
N PHE A 254 -8.46 10.58 -12.33
CA PHE A 254 -8.13 11.97 -12.63
C PHE A 254 -9.23 12.93 -12.18
N PRO A 255 -8.95 14.24 -12.05
CA PRO A 255 -9.94 15.23 -11.62
C PRO A 255 -11.19 15.33 -12.51
N ASP A 256 -11.09 14.93 -13.78
CA ASP A 256 -12.20 14.85 -14.75
C ASP A 256 -13.10 13.62 -14.54
N GLY A 257 -12.78 12.75 -13.57
CA GLY A 257 -13.50 11.50 -13.28
C GLY A 257 -13.08 10.33 -14.17
N ARG A 258 -12.10 10.51 -15.08
CA ARG A 258 -11.56 9.43 -15.89
C ARG A 258 -10.73 8.49 -15.01
N ILE A 259 -10.92 7.19 -15.22
CA ILE A 259 -10.13 6.14 -14.59
C ILE A 259 -9.31 5.41 -15.66
N THR A 260 -8.00 5.37 -15.48
CA THR A 260 -7.10 4.48 -16.23
C THR A 260 -6.76 3.26 -15.38
N THR A 261 -6.39 2.16 -16.02
CA THR A 261 -5.98 0.90 -15.38
C THR A 261 -4.63 0.47 -15.93
N SER A 262 -3.98 -0.51 -15.30
CA SER A 262 -2.70 -1.01 -15.81
C SER A 262 -2.84 -1.50 -17.26
N SER A 263 -1.99 -0.97 -18.15
CA SER A 263 -1.73 -1.51 -19.49
C SER A 263 -0.24 -1.78 -19.72
N THR A 264 0.63 -1.42 -18.78
CA THR A 264 2.05 -1.80 -18.84
C THR A 264 2.24 -3.31 -18.66
N ASN A 265 1.26 -4.02 -18.07
CA ASN A 265 1.19 -5.48 -18.05
C ASN A 265 1.30 -6.08 -19.47
N ASP A 266 0.81 -5.39 -20.50
CA ASP A 266 0.81 -5.88 -21.88
C ASP A 266 2.24 -5.90 -22.48
N LEU A 267 3.23 -5.31 -21.80
CA LEU A 267 4.64 -5.43 -22.17
C LEU A 267 5.23 -6.81 -21.87
N PHE A 268 4.63 -7.56 -20.93
CA PHE A 268 5.22 -8.80 -20.42
C PHE A 268 4.37 -10.00 -20.85
N SER A 269 5.03 -11.08 -21.26
CA SER A 269 4.35 -12.29 -21.72
C SER A 269 5.11 -13.55 -21.31
N PRO A 270 4.42 -14.62 -20.88
CA PRO A 270 5.06 -15.92 -20.68
C PRO A 270 5.74 -16.48 -21.94
N ASP A 271 5.36 -16.00 -23.12
CA ASP A 271 5.93 -16.44 -24.41
C ASP A 271 7.20 -15.68 -24.81
N HIS A 272 7.56 -14.60 -24.10
CA HIS A 272 8.77 -13.84 -24.39
C HIS A 272 10.02 -14.55 -23.88
N ASP A 273 11.13 -14.40 -24.61
CA ASP A 273 12.43 -14.75 -24.08
C ASP A 273 12.90 -13.74 -23.02
N TYR A 274 13.88 -14.15 -22.21
CA TYR A 274 14.39 -13.31 -21.12
C TYR A 274 14.94 -11.97 -21.61
N ARG A 275 15.58 -11.93 -22.78
CA ARG A 275 16.14 -10.69 -23.35
C ARG A 275 15.06 -9.69 -23.73
N THR A 276 13.93 -10.16 -24.25
CA THR A 276 12.78 -9.33 -24.60
C THR A 276 12.13 -8.79 -23.34
N GLU A 277 11.94 -9.63 -22.32
CA GLU A 277 11.46 -9.22 -21.01
C GLU A 277 12.39 -8.18 -20.36
N SER A 278 13.71 -8.37 -20.44
CA SER A 278 14.70 -7.41 -19.93
C SER A 278 14.62 -6.06 -20.64
N ARG A 279 14.57 -6.05 -21.98
CA ARG A 279 14.36 -4.80 -22.76
C ARG A 279 13.03 -4.11 -22.45
N ASN A 280 11.97 -4.89 -22.19
CA ASN A 280 10.67 -4.33 -21.83
C ASN A 280 10.70 -3.70 -20.43
N ARG A 281 11.44 -4.29 -19.49
CA ARG A 281 11.73 -3.68 -18.18
C ARG A 281 12.51 -2.38 -18.34
N ASP A 282 13.56 -2.36 -19.16
CA ASP A 282 14.34 -1.13 -19.43
C ASP A 282 13.47 -0.03 -20.05
N LYS A 283 12.62 -0.37 -21.02
CA LYS A 283 11.69 0.56 -21.66
C LYS A 283 10.70 1.14 -20.66
N LEU A 284 10.06 0.30 -19.85
CA LEU A 284 9.14 0.75 -18.81
C LEU A 284 9.88 1.63 -17.81
N GLY A 285 11.02 1.14 -17.32
CA GLY A 285 11.87 1.81 -16.36
C GLY A 285 12.27 3.22 -16.80
N LYS A 286 12.64 3.38 -18.07
CA LYS A 286 12.91 4.71 -18.65
C LYS A 286 11.70 5.66 -18.55
N VAL A 287 10.48 5.19 -18.86
CA VAL A 287 9.29 6.05 -18.74
C VAL A 287 9.06 6.48 -17.29
N LEU A 288 9.21 5.55 -16.34
CA LEU A 288 9.04 5.84 -14.92
C LEU A 288 10.10 6.85 -14.43
N THR A 289 11.36 6.69 -14.87
CA THR A 289 12.43 7.63 -14.53
C THR A 289 12.17 9.02 -15.13
N ASP A 290 11.72 9.10 -16.39
CA ASP A 290 11.35 10.37 -17.03
C ASP A 290 10.16 11.05 -16.30
N ASP A 291 9.24 10.28 -15.70
CA ASP A 291 8.17 10.82 -14.85
C ASP A 291 8.70 11.46 -13.55
N VAL A 292 9.76 10.90 -12.96
CA VAL A 292 10.42 11.48 -11.77
C VAL A 292 11.07 12.81 -12.13
N THR A 293 11.84 12.85 -13.22
CA THR A 293 12.49 14.07 -13.72
C THR A 293 11.47 15.16 -14.02
N PHE A 294 10.38 14.82 -14.73
CA PHE A 294 9.29 15.77 -14.97
C PHE A 294 8.65 16.26 -13.67
N THR A 295 8.45 15.37 -12.68
CA THR A 295 7.91 15.77 -11.37
C THR A 295 8.83 16.76 -10.68
N LEU A 296 10.16 16.58 -10.71
CA LEU A 296 11.12 17.56 -10.18
C LEU A 296 10.95 18.94 -10.83
N ASP A 297 10.79 18.99 -12.16
CA ASP A 297 10.55 20.25 -12.88
C ASP A 297 9.26 20.92 -12.37
N GLN A 298 8.20 20.15 -12.09
CA GLN A 298 6.96 20.70 -11.54
C GLN A 298 7.14 21.23 -10.12
N PHE A 299 8.00 20.63 -9.30
CA PHE A 299 8.30 21.15 -7.97
C PHE A 299 9.09 22.47 -8.01
N GLU A 300 9.89 22.74 -9.05
CA GLU A 300 10.47 24.07 -9.30
C GLU A 300 9.37 25.13 -9.58
N LEU A 301 8.34 24.76 -10.33
CA LEU A 301 7.19 25.62 -10.62
C LEU A 301 6.31 25.85 -9.38
N ILE A 302 6.13 24.84 -8.53
CA ILE A 302 5.44 24.97 -7.24
C ILE A 302 6.24 25.89 -6.32
N GLN A 303 7.56 25.69 -6.21
CA GLN A 303 8.44 26.48 -5.36
C GLN A 303 8.43 27.97 -5.74
N SER A 304 8.48 28.28 -7.04
CA SER A 304 8.38 29.66 -7.55
C SER A 304 6.97 30.26 -7.46
N GLY A 305 5.95 29.42 -7.28
CA GLY A 305 4.53 29.83 -7.22
C GLY A 305 3.86 29.98 -8.58
N GLN A 306 4.46 29.47 -9.65
CA GLN A 306 3.81 29.34 -10.96
C GLN A 306 2.69 28.29 -10.93
N ILE A 307 2.89 27.21 -10.18
CA ILE A 307 1.82 26.29 -9.79
C ILE A 307 1.33 26.70 -8.39
N PRO A 308 0.05 27.09 -8.22
CA PRO A 308 -0.49 27.48 -6.92
C PRO A 308 -0.45 26.33 -5.90
N SER A 309 0.10 26.58 -4.72
CA SER A 309 0.14 25.61 -3.62
C SER A 309 0.53 26.27 -2.29
N HIS A 310 0.15 25.66 -1.18
CA HIS A 310 0.66 25.97 0.17
C HIS A 310 2.17 25.71 0.31
N LEU A 311 2.77 24.92 -0.58
CA LEU A 311 4.21 24.63 -0.59
C LEU A 311 5.07 25.75 -1.19
N LYS A 312 4.46 26.81 -1.74
CA LYS A 312 5.20 27.91 -2.38
C LYS A 312 6.27 28.47 -1.44
N GLY A 313 7.52 28.49 -1.89
CA GLY A 313 8.66 29.00 -1.14
C GLY A 313 9.06 28.13 0.06
N ARG A 314 8.53 26.91 0.20
CA ARG A 314 8.76 26.00 1.34
C ARG A 314 9.55 24.74 0.97
N ILE A 315 9.89 24.54 -0.29
CA ILE A 315 10.58 23.34 -0.78
C ILE A 315 12.08 23.65 -0.88
N ASP A 316 12.90 22.82 -0.26
CA ASP A 316 14.34 22.84 -0.44
C ASP A 316 14.74 21.91 -1.59
N LEU A 317 14.93 22.50 -2.77
CA LEU A 317 15.34 21.79 -3.98
C LEU A 317 16.86 21.56 -4.05
N GLY A 318 17.64 22.05 -3.08
CA GLY A 318 19.06 21.72 -2.94
C GLY A 318 19.29 20.38 -2.25
N HIS A 319 18.29 19.87 -1.54
CA HIS A 319 18.34 18.61 -0.80
C HIS A 319 17.18 17.71 -1.22
N VAL A 320 17.39 16.94 -2.29
CA VAL A 320 16.39 16.03 -2.86
C VAL A 320 16.82 14.57 -2.67
N GLY A 321 15.93 13.77 -2.07
CA GLY A 321 16.04 12.32 -2.03
C GLY A 321 15.04 11.63 -2.95
N VAL A 322 15.28 10.36 -3.24
CA VAL A 322 14.30 9.51 -3.94
C VAL A 322 14.21 8.14 -3.27
N PHE A 323 13.03 7.54 -3.25
CA PHE A 323 12.91 6.12 -2.95
C PHE A 323 11.86 5.44 -3.81
N GLY A 324 11.84 4.12 -3.80
CA GLY A 324 10.72 3.38 -4.32
C GLY A 324 10.74 1.92 -3.94
N HIS A 325 9.66 1.23 -4.29
CA HIS A 325 9.48 -0.19 -4.02
C HIS A 325 9.45 -0.98 -5.32
N SER A 326 10.09 -2.16 -5.35
CA SER A 326 10.06 -3.05 -6.51
C SER A 326 10.60 -2.34 -7.76
N ILE A 327 9.87 -2.35 -8.88
CA ILE A 327 10.24 -1.55 -10.07
C ILE A 327 10.41 -0.05 -9.75
N GLY A 328 9.68 0.48 -8.77
CA GLY A 328 9.84 1.86 -8.31
C GLY A 328 11.16 2.10 -7.57
N GLY A 329 11.72 1.07 -6.93
CA GLY A 329 13.05 1.14 -6.32
C GLY A 329 14.15 1.24 -7.37
N ALA A 330 14.03 0.47 -8.46
CA ALA A 330 14.86 0.65 -9.63
C ALA A 330 14.64 2.00 -10.34
N THR A 331 13.40 2.54 -10.34
CA THR A 331 13.13 3.92 -10.75
C THR A 331 13.86 4.93 -9.88
N ALA A 332 13.92 4.71 -8.57
CA ALA A 332 14.68 5.56 -7.66
C ALA A 332 16.19 5.50 -7.95
N TYR A 333 16.74 4.31 -8.22
CA TYR A 333 18.13 4.12 -8.63
C TYR A 333 18.46 4.91 -9.91
N ASP A 334 17.61 4.78 -10.92
CA ASP A 334 17.79 5.47 -12.20
C ASP A 334 17.61 6.98 -12.08
N ALA A 335 16.63 7.44 -11.31
CA ALA A 335 16.40 8.86 -11.06
C ALA A 335 17.55 9.50 -10.27
N ALA A 336 18.29 8.74 -9.46
CA ALA A 336 19.43 9.25 -8.73
C ALA A 336 20.60 9.69 -9.64
N TYR A 337 20.61 9.33 -10.92
CA TYR A 337 21.56 9.90 -11.88
C TYR A 337 21.27 11.37 -12.22
N ASP A 338 20.05 11.88 -12.00
CA ASP A 338 19.74 13.31 -12.13
C ASP A 338 20.60 14.09 -11.12
N PRO A 339 21.34 15.14 -11.54
CA PRO A 339 22.23 15.89 -10.66
C PRO A 339 21.52 16.57 -9.48
N ARG A 340 20.20 16.78 -9.57
CA ARG A 340 19.39 17.37 -8.48
C ARG A 340 19.16 16.39 -7.33
N VAL A 341 19.19 15.08 -7.60
CA VAL A 341 18.96 14.04 -6.58
C VAL A 341 20.28 13.73 -5.86
N ALA A 342 20.28 13.86 -4.53
CA ALA A 342 21.47 13.69 -3.70
C ALA A 342 21.65 12.25 -3.17
N VAL A 343 20.55 11.54 -2.90
CA VAL A 343 20.54 10.24 -2.22
C VAL A 343 19.31 9.42 -2.64
N GLY A 344 19.44 8.09 -2.68
CA GLY A 344 18.34 7.21 -3.07
C GLY A 344 18.17 5.97 -2.20
N ILE A 345 16.96 5.40 -2.18
CA ILE A 345 16.65 4.13 -1.51
C ILE A 345 15.86 3.21 -2.45
N ASP A 346 16.33 1.97 -2.62
CA ASP A 346 15.56 0.89 -3.24
C ASP A 346 15.04 -0.05 -2.16
N LEU A 347 13.71 -0.18 -2.10
CA LEU A 347 13.01 -1.14 -1.25
C LEU A 347 12.67 -2.38 -2.10
N ASP A 348 13.54 -3.38 -2.03
CA ASP A 348 13.33 -4.72 -2.59
C ASP A 348 13.09 -4.77 -4.11
N GLY A 349 13.73 -3.87 -4.87
CA GLY A 349 13.70 -3.78 -6.32
C GLY A 349 14.86 -4.48 -7.01
N ALA A 350 14.62 -4.85 -8.28
CA ALA A 350 15.64 -5.33 -9.20
C ALA A 350 15.96 -4.21 -10.19
N LEU A 351 17.24 -3.86 -10.33
CA LEU A 351 17.66 -2.74 -11.15
C LEU A 351 17.44 -3.01 -12.65
N TYR A 352 17.27 -1.93 -13.41
CA TYR A 352 17.18 -1.95 -14.87
C TYR A 352 18.17 -0.96 -15.50
N GLN A 353 18.33 -0.99 -16.82
CA GLN A 353 19.27 -0.15 -17.57
C GLN A 353 20.72 -0.27 -17.06
N LEU A 354 21.18 -1.50 -16.81
CA LEU A 354 22.46 -1.77 -16.13
C LEU A 354 23.70 -1.66 -17.03
N ARG A 355 23.53 -1.97 -18.32
CA ARG A 355 24.64 -2.26 -19.25
C ARG A 355 25.16 -1.02 -20.00
N ASP A 356 24.36 0.03 -20.10
CA ASP A 356 24.64 1.19 -20.97
C ASP A 356 25.15 2.43 -20.20
N ARG A 357 25.50 2.29 -18.92
CA ARG A 357 26.01 3.39 -18.08
C ARG A 357 26.97 2.89 -16.99
N GLU A 358 27.84 3.79 -16.53
CA GLU A 358 28.67 3.59 -15.34
C GLU A 358 27.79 3.50 -14.08
N GLY A 359 28.25 2.83 -13.01
CA GLY A 359 27.46 2.72 -11.79
C GLY A 359 27.39 4.04 -11.02
N LEU A 360 26.36 4.11 -10.18
CA LEU A 360 25.93 5.33 -9.53
C LEU A 360 26.95 5.75 -8.45
N GLN A 361 27.63 6.88 -8.67
CA GLN A 361 28.59 7.45 -7.72
C GLN A 361 27.91 8.35 -6.68
N LYS A 362 26.82 7.87 -6.08
CA LYS A 362 26.06 8.57 -5.05
C LYS A 362 25.62 7.61 -3.94
N PRO A 363 25.39 8.10 -2.71
CA PRO A 363 24.89 7.26 -1.63
C PRO A 363 23.54 6.66 -1.99
N PHE A 364 23.46 5.33 -1.90
CA PHE A 364 22.25 4.61 -2.23
C PHE A 364 22.02 3.44 -1.27
N LEU A 365 20.84 3.34 -0.69
CA LEU A 365 20.47 2.29 0.25
C LEU A 365 19.63 1.23 -0.47
N PHE A 366 20.11 0.00 -0.46
CA PHE A 366 19.34 -1.16 -0.90
C PHE A 366 18.82 -1.90 0.34
N MET A 367 17.51 -2.01 0.48
CA MET A 367 16.86 -2.69 1.59
C MET A 367 15.96 -3.79 1.06
N ASN A 368 16.42 -5.03 1.18
CA ASN A 368 15.76 -6.18 0.59
C ASN A 368 14.95 -6.98 1.62
N SER A 369 13.97 -7.71 1.11
CA SER A 369 13.33 -8.79 1.82
C SER A 369 14.31 -9.94 2.06
N GLU A 370 13.98 -10.81 3.01
CA GLU A 370 14.74 -12.05 3.19
C GLU A 370 14.69 -12.92 1.91
N SER A 371 13.52 -12.99 1.26
CA SER A 371 13.35 -13.82 0.06
C SER A 371 14.11 -13.30 -1.16
N GLU A 372 14.18 -11.98 -1.38
CA GLU A 372 15.01 -11.42 -2.45
C GLU A 372 16.51 -11.50 -2.12
N PHE A 373 16.89 -11.27 -0.86
CA PHE A 373 18.28 -11.46 -0.44
C PHE A 373 18.75 -12.90 -0.68
N GLU A 374 17.96 -13.92 -0.34
CA GLU A 374 18.30 -15.32 -0.61
C GLU A 374 18.47 -15.60 -2.11
N ARG A 375 17.71 -14.92 -2.98
CA ARG A 375 17.90 -15.01 -4.44
C ARG A 375 19.22 -14.41 -4.89
N LEU A 376 19.57 -13.23 -4.39
CA LEU A 376 20.86 -12.59 -4.70
C LEU A 376 22.02 -13.38 -4.12
N LYS A 377 21.86 -13.96 -2.93
CA LYS A 377 22.85 -14.81 -2.28
C LYS A 377 23.17 -16.05 -3.11
N MET A 378 22.17 -16.70 -3.74
CA MET A 378 22.44 -17.80 -4.68
C MET A 378 23.35 -17.37 -5.84
N VAL A 379 23.21 -16.14 -6.34
CA VAL A 379 24.05 -15.59 -7.41
C VAL A 379 25.47 -15.34 -6.89
N MET A 380 25.61 -14.73 -5.70
CA MET A 380 26.90 -14.50 -5.03
C MET A 380 27.67 -15.80 -4.79
N ASP A 381 26.97 -16.86 -4.39
CA ASP A 381 27.53 -18.18 -4.12
C ASP A 381 27.79 -19.00 -5.40
N ASN A 382 27.51 -18.45 -6.60
CA ASN A 382 27.57 -19.16 -7.89
C ASN A 382 26.77 -20.48 -7.90
N HIS A 383 25.55 -20.45 -7.32
CA HIS A 383 24.68 -21.63 -7.23
C HIS A 383 24.35 -22.20 -8.61
N ALA A 384 24.60 -23.50 -8.78
CA ALA A 384 24.25 -24.21 -10.00
C ALA A 384 22.86 -24.86 -9.89
N TYR A 385 21.87 -24.31 -10.58
CA TYR A 385 20.51 -24.84 -10.57
C TYR A 385 20.45 -26.28 -11.10
N THR A 386 19.87 -27.18 -10.30
CA THR A 386 19.58 -28.57 -10.65
C THR A 386 18.35 -28.66 -11.57
N GLU A 387 18.23 -29.75 -12.35
CA GLU A 387 17.04 -29.99 -13.18
C GLU A 387 15.72 -30.04 -12.37
N ALA A 388 15.79 -30.52 -11.13
CA ALA A 388 14.63 -30.55 -10.23
C ALA A 388 14.20 -29.14 -9.80
N GLU A 389 15.15 -28.25 -9.52
CA GLU A 389 14.87 -26.84 -9.19
C GLU A 389 14.29 -26.10 -10.39
N LEU A 390 14.91 -26.24 -11.57
CA LEU A 390 14.43 -25.64 -12.82
C LEU A 390 12.99 -26.06 -13.12
N LYS A 391 12.70 -27.36 -13.01
CA LYS A 391 11.33 -27.88 -13.17
C LYS A 391 10.36 -27.33 -12.15
N ARG A 392 10.76 -27.19 -10.88
CA ARG A 392 9.92 -26.60 -9.82
C ARG A 392 9.64 -25.12 -10.07
N MET A 393 10.64 -24.38 -10.57
CA MET A 393 10.52 -22.97 -10.89
C MET A 393 9.77 -22.72 -12.20
N GLY A 394 9.63 -23.74 -13.06
CA GLY A 394 9.03 -23.59 -14.37
C GLY A 394 9.92 -22.85 -15.37
N ASN A 395 11.23 -22.75 -15.10
CA ASN A 395 12.19 -22.01 -15.93
C ASN A 395 13.13 -22.96 -16.67
N THR A 396 13.59 -22.54 -17.85
CA THR A 396 14.65 -23.23 -18.57
C THR A 396 16.02 -22.90 -17.96
N ARG A 397 17.00 -23.77 -18.21
CA ARG A 397 18.39 -23.49 -17.84
C ARG A 397 18.89 -22.21 -18.49
N GLU A 398 18.66 -22.06 -19.79
CA GLU A 398 19.04 -20.85 -20.53
C GLU A 398 18.45 -19.57 -19.93
N TRP A 399 17.17 -19.60 -19.52
CA TRP A 399 16.55 -18.48 -18.83
C TRP A 399 17.29 -18.14 -17.53
N MET A 400 17.53 -19.14 -16.69
CA MET A 400 18.19 -18.92 -15.39
C MET A 400 19.66 -18.50 -15.54
N ASP A 401 20.36 -18.98 -16.55
CA ASP A 401 21.74 -18.55 -16.83
C ASP A 401 21.74 -17.05 -17.20
N GLN A 402 20.80 -16.59 -18.03
CA GLN A 402 20.69 -15.17 -18.39
C GLN A 402 20.27 -14.29 -17.21
N VAL A 403 19.32 -14.75 -16.36
CA VAL A 403 18.97 -14.08 -15.10
C VAL A 403 20.20 -13.93 -14.20
N THR A 404 20.98 -15.00 -14.06
CA THR A 404 22.18 -15.01 -13.22
C THR A 404 23.22 -14.01 -13.71
N GLU A 405 23.44 -13.92 -15.02
CA GLU A 405 24.37 -12.95 -15.60
C GLU A 405 23.90 -11.50 -15.42
N ASP A 406 22.60 -11.20 -15.61
CA ASP A 406 22.08 -9.86 -15.33
C ASP A 406 22.17 -9.51 -13.84
N LYS A 407 21.89 -10.47 -12.95
CA LYS A 407 22.02 -10.27 -11.51
C LYS A 407 23.46 -10.04 -11.05
N LYS A 408 24.47 -10.64 -11.71
CA LYS A 408 25.87 -10.31 -11.43
C LYS A 408 26.19 -8.85 -11.73
N VAL A 409 25.73 -8.34 -12.88
CA VAL A 409 25.88 -6.92 -13.23
C VAL A 409 25.12 -6.04 -12.23
N GLU A 410 23.92 -6.45 -11.81
CA GLU A 410 23.15 -5.73 -10.79
C GLU A 410 23.93 -5.61 -9.46
N LEU A 411 24.53 -6.71 -8.99
CA LEU A 411 25.35 -6.72 -7.77
C LEU A 411 26.60 -5.83 -7.90
N GLU A 412 27.25 -5.81 -9.06
CA GLU A 412 28.36 -4.88 -9.33
C GLU A 412 27.91 -3.42 -9.22
N ARG A 413 26.74 -3.06 -9.76
CA ARG A 413 26.18 -1.70 -9.67
C ARG A 413 25.78 -1.32 -8.25
N MET A 414 25.22 -2.27 -7.50
CA MET A 414 24.95 -2.08 -6.07
C MET A 414 26.25 -1.82 -5.31
N ARG A 415 27.32 -2.57 -5.58
CA ARG A 415 28.64 -2.41 -4.96
C ARG A 415 29.22 -1.02 -5.18
N GLU A 416 29.20 -0.52 -6.42
CA GLU A 416 29.71 0.82 -6.76
C GLU A 416 28.99 1.93 -5.97
N SER A 417 27.69 1.77 -5.75
CA SER A 417 26.89 2.72 -4.95
C SER A 417 27.16 2.60 -3.46
N VAL A 418 27.39 1.38 -2.97
CA VAL A 418 27.81 1.12 -1.58
C VAL A 418 29.18 1.73 -1.29
N ASP A 419 30.14 1.59 -2.21
CA ASP A 419 31.46 2.21 -2.12
C ASP A 419 31.37 3.75 -2.15
N SER A 420 30.28 4.29 -2.70
CA SER A 420 29.94 5.73 -2.72
C SER A 420 29.14 6.21 -1.50
N GLY A 421 29.16 5.45 -0.40
CA GLY A 421 28.45 5.78 0.85
C GLY A 421 27.08 5.13 1.00
N GLY A 422 26.71 4.21 0.10
CA GLY A 422 25.50 3.41 0.22
C GLY A 422 25.60 2.30 1.28
N GLN A 423 24.53 1.50 1.36
CA GLN A 423 24.49 0.26 2.16
C GLN A 423 23.61 -0.79 1.47
N PHE A 424 23.90 -2.07 1.71
CA PHE A 424 23.10 -3.20 1.27
C PHE A 424 22.64 -4.01 2.49
N LEU A 425 21.33 -4.01 2.72
CA LEU A 425 20.67 -4.59 3.89
C LEU A 425 19.59 -5.59 3.48
N TYR A 426 19.24 -6.49 4.39
CA TYR A 426 17.97 -7.21 4.32
C TYR A 426 17.29 -7.31 5.68
N ILE A 427 15.97 -7.55 5.66
CA ILE A 427 15.15 -7.73 6.86
C ILE A 427 14.72 -9.19 6.97
N GLU A 428 15.16 -9.91 8.01
CA GLU A 428 14.74 -11.29 8.27
C GLU A 428 13.22 -11.43 8.40
N ASN A 429 12.70 -12.58 7.98
CA ASN A 429 11.27 -12.91 8.03
C ASN A 429 10.37 -11.97 7.23
N SER A 430 10.91 -11.18 6.31
CA SER A 430 10.14 -10.28 5.46
C SER A 430 10.00 -10.82 4.03
N GLU A 431 8.94 -10.38 3.36
CA GLU A 431 8.67 -10.66 1.94
C GLU A 431 8.43 -9.35 1.20
N HIS A 432 8.39 -9.44 -0.13
CA HIS A 432 8.33 -8.29 -1.03
C HIS A 432 7.30 -7.20 -0.69
N LEU A 433 6.11 -7.58 -0.20
CA LEU A 433 5.05 -6.60 0.10
C LEU A 433 5.09 -6.05 1.53
N ASN A 434 6.06 -6.46 2.37
CA ASN A 434 6.30 -5.81 3.67
C ASN A 434 6.86 -4.39 3.54
N PHE A 435 7.31 -3.98 2.35
CA PHE A 435 7.81 -2.62 2.08
C PHE A 435 6.71 -1.61 1.69
N THR A 436 5.44 -2.01 1.82
CA THR A 436 4.28 -1.20 1.45
C THR A 436 3.19 -1.28 2.53
N ASP A 437 2.15 -0.45 2.42
CA ASP A 437 0.98 -0.51 3.31
C ASP A 437 0.10 -1.75 3.10
N VAL A 438 0.41 -2.59 2.10
CA VAL A 438 -0.31 -3.85 1.82
C VAL A 438 -0.33 -4.79 3.03
N GLN A 439 0.72 -4.76 3.86
CA GLN A 439 0.84 -5.57 5.07
C GLN A 439 -0.21 -5.29 6.15
N PHE A 440 -0.98 -4.20 6.04
CA PHE A 440 -2.05 -3.85 6.97
C PHE A 440 -3.45 -4.19 6.44
N ILE A 441 -3.60 -4.38 5.13
CA ILE A 441 -4.89 -4.54 4.44
C ILE A 441 -5.65 -5.77 4.95
N SER A 442 -4.94 -6.89 5.09
CA SER A 442 -5.55 -8.15 5.49
C SER A 442 -4.56 -9.07 6.18
N PRO A 443 -4.91 -9.66 7.35
CA PRO A 443 -4.09 -10.72 7.94
C PRO A 443 -4.01 -11.97 7.05
N ILE A 444 -4.91 -12.14 6.07
CA ILE A 444 -4.84 -13.24 5.11
C ILE A 444 -3.57 -13.15 4.25
N PHE A 445 -3.10 -11.94 3.94
CA PHE A 445 -1.90 -11.77 3.10
C PHE A 445 -0.66 -12.39 3.76
N LYS A 446 -0.54 -12.27 5.08
CA LYS A 446 0.48 -12.99 5.85
C LYS A 446 0.27 -14.51 5.83
N MET A 447 -0.97 -14.98 5.97
CA MET A 447 -1.30 -16.42 5.94
C MET A 447 -1.00 -17.07 4.59
N LEU A 448 -1.15 -16.34 3.50
CA LEU A 448 -0.87 -16.79 2.13
C LEU A 448 0.59 -16.59 1.71
N GLY A 449 1.46 -16.02 2.57
CA GLY A 449 2.85 -15.72 2.23
C GLY A 449 3.03 -14.56 1.26
N ILE A 450 1.99 -13.75 1.03
CA ILE A 450 2.06 -12.49 0.27
C ILE A 450 2.92 -11.46 1.03
N THR A 451 2.89 -11.53 2.36
CA THR A 451 3.80 -10.81 3.26
C THR A 451 4.48 -11.80 4.20
N GLY A 452 5.63 -11.42 4.74
CA GLY A 452 6.49 -12.28 5.54
C GLY A 452 5.99 -12.56 6.95
N LYS A 453 6.74 -13.39 7.67
CA LYS A 453 6.44 -13.81 9.05
C LYS A 453 6.64 -12.70 10.08
N ILE A 454 7.40 -11.65 9.76
CA ILE A 454 7.53 -10.46 10.59
C ILE A 454 6.15 -9.83 10.87
N ALA A 455 5.98 -9.20 12.03
CA ALA A 455 4.75 -8.48 12.33
C ALA A 455 4.68 -7.17 11.52
N SER A 456 3.53 -6.84 10.94
CA SER A 456 3.38 -5.68 10.05
C SER A 456 3.84 -4.37 10.69
N GLU A 457 3.47 -4.12 11.94
CA GLU A 457 3.92 -2.94 12.70
C GLU A 457 5.43 -2.91 12.91
N ARG A 458 6.04 -4.09 13.09
CA ARG A 458 7.48 -4.22 13.31
C ARG A 458 8.27 -3.98 12.02
N ALA A 459 7.83 -4.56 10.91
CA ALA A 459 8.40 -4.29 9.59
C ALA A 459 8.33 -2.80 9.27
N ASN A 460 7.16 -2.18 9.42
CA ASN A 460 7.01 -0.75 9.18
C ASN A 460 7.91 0.12 10.07
N ALA A 461 8.04 -0.20 11.37
CA ALA A 461 8.93 0.52 12.28
C ALA A 461 10.40 0.42 11.86
N VAL A 462 10.86 -0.77 11.44
CA VAL A 462 12.22 -0.99 10.93
C VAL A 462 12.46 -0.19 9.67
N ILE A 463 11.59 -0.33 8.66
CA ILE A 463 11.71 0.34 7.36
C ILE A 463 11.77 1.85 7.55
N ASN A 464 10.82 2.42 8.30
CA ASN A 464 10.78 3.85 8.55
C ASN A 464 11.99 4.37 9.32
N ALA A 465 12.50 3.62 10.31
CA ALA A 465 13.67 4.03 11.07
C ALA A 465 14.94 4.09 10.21
N TYR A 466 15.17 3.06 9.37
CA TYR A 466 16.35 3.01 8.50
C TYR A 466 16.25 4.01 7.34
N MET A 467 15.07 4.16 6.73
CA MET A 467 14.86 5.19 5.70
C MET A 467 15.10 6.59 6.25
N LEU A 468 14.56 6.90 7.43
CA LEU A 468 14.73 8.19 8.08
C LEU A 468 16.21 8.44 8.42
N ASP A 469 16.89 7.49 9.07
CA ASP A 469 18.29 7.65 9.46
C ASP A 469 19.21 7.86 8.25
N PHE A 470 18.93 7.18 7.12
CA PHE A 470 19.68 7.34 5.88
C PHE A 470 19.39 8.70 5.20
N PHE A 471 18.12 9.11 5.09
CA PHE A 471 17.80 10.42 4.52
C PHE A 471 18.29 11.58 5.39
N ASP A 472 18.18 11.48 6.71
CA ASP A 472 18.67 12.51 7.63
C ASP A 472 20.19 12.67 7.47
N MET A 473 20.91 11.56 7.27
CA MET A 473 22.37 11.54 7.10
C MET A 473 22.82 12.39 5.91
N TYR A 474 22.14 12.26 4.77
CA TYR A 474 22.55 12.90 3.52
C TYR A 474 21.82 14.21 3.20
N LEU A 475 20.58 14.39 3.66
CA LEU A 475 19.77 15.58 3.34
C LEU A 475 19.75 16.62 4.46
N LYS A 476 20.10 16.23 5.69
CA LYS A 476 20.10 17.14 6.85
C LYS A 476 21.43 17.13 7.63
N ASN A 477 22.41 16.32 7.19
CA ASN A 477 23.69 16.14 7.88
C ASN A 477 23.53 15.75 9.37
N GLN A 478 22.55 14.90 9.68
CA GLN A 478 22.27 14.41 11.03
C GLN A 478 21.94 12.91 11.01
N GLY A 479 21.97 12.20 12.13
CA GLY A 479 21.67 10.75 12.14
C GLY A 479 22.82 9.90 11.61
N GLY A 480 22.51 8.89 10.78
CA GLY A 480 23.46 7.88 10.29
C GLY A 480 23.93 6.88 11.35
N VAL A 481 23.19 6.77 12.47
CA VAL A 481 23.58 5.85 13.56
C VAL A 481 23.26 4.41 13.18
N LEU A 482 22.11 4.19 12.54
CA LEU A 482 21.69 2.86 12.10
C LEU A 482 22.52 2.37 10.92
N MET A 483 23.15 3.26 10.14
CA MET A 483 24.01 2.88 9.02
C MET A 483 25.38 2.33 9.43
N LYS A 484 25.78 2.45 10.71
CA LYS A 484 27.11 2.02 11.19
C LYS A 484 27.25 0.52 11.39
N GLY A 485 26.14 -0.22 11.44
CA GLY A 485 26.12 -1.66 11.64
C GLY A 485 24.89 -2.13 12.41
N PRO A 486 24.89 -3.40 12.87
CA PRO A 486 23.76 -4.00 13.57
C PRO A 486 23.35 -3.23 14.83
N ASP A 487 22.04 -3.04 15.02
CA ASP A 487 21.46 -2.38 16.19
C ASP A 487 20.54 -3.32 16.96
N SER A 488 20.75 -3.45 18.28
CA SER A 488 19.95 -4.32 19.14
C SER A 488 18.45 -4.00 19.19
N ARG A 489 18.06 -2.78 18.80
CA ARG A 489 16.65 -2.38 18.67
C ARG A 489 16.00 -2.93 17.40
N PHE A 490 16.79 -3.40 16.43
CA PHE A 490 16.36 -3.94 15.13
C PHE A 490 17.17 -5.20 14.76
N PRO A 491 17.12 -6.27 15.59
CA PRO A 491 17.91 -7.48 15.36
C PRO A 491 17.58 -8.19 14.04
N GLU A 492 16.42 -7.90 13.44
CA GLU A 492 15.96 -8.46 12.18
C GLU A 492 16.73 -7.86 10.97
N VAL A 493 17.37 -6.70 11.12
CA VAL A 493 18.14 -6.08 10.04
C VAL A 493 19.54 -6.65 9.99
N LYS A 494 19.94 -7.10 8.81
CA LYS A 494 21.26 -7.66 8.55
C LYS A 494 21.98 -6.83 7.51
N PHE A 495 23.25 -6.55 7.79
CA PHE A 495 24.15 -5.88 6.87
C PHE A 495 24.78 -6.92 5.95
N ALA A 496 24.56 -6.75 4.66
CA ALA A 496 25.08 -7.63 3.62
C ALA A 496 26.07 -6.91 2.69
N SER A 497 26.34 -5.62 2.89
CA SER A 497 27.36 -4.85 2.15
C SER A 497 28.70 -5.59 1.96
N PRO A 498 29.25 -6.32 2.96
CA PRO A 498 30.50 -7.07 2.77
C PRO A 498 30.42 -8.28 1.83
N LEU A 499 29.21 -8.68 1.42
CA LEU A 499 28.97 -9.81 0.51
C LEU A 499 28.95 -9.37 -0.97
N LEU A 500 28.94 -8.06 -1.24
CA LEU A 500 28.96 -7.48 -2.59
C LEU A 500 30.34 -7.50 -3.25
#